data_AF-A0A6L3ST62-F1
#
_entry.id   AF-A0A6L3ST62-F1
#
_cell.length_a   1.000
_cell.length_b   1.000
_cell.length_c   1.000
_cell.angle_alpha   90.00
_cell.angle_beta   90.00
_cell.angle_gamma   90.00
#
_symmetry.space_group_name_H-M   'P 1'
#
loop_
_entity.id
_entity.type
_entity.pdbx_description
1 polymer ?
#
loop_
_entity_poly.entity_id
_entity_poly.type
_entity_poly.pdbx_seq_one_letter_code
_entity_poly.pdbx_strand_id
1 'polypeptide(L)'
;MHKTFDSVSDELFKAVVIRTFQASAARGGPAVRQFIDTLRAYEREASAADAAETSPWTDESGPPCSICRIRLWNGCAFDCILSDRTRKSARLLLGQPSRIPCVFTLEIGEGPEQCPARVAWRRQNEIGIEFLEVD
;
A
#
# COMPACT_ATOMS: atom_id res chain seq x y z
N MET A 1 6.72 -3.45 -21.73
CA MET A 1 5.50 -2.61 -21.80
C MET A 1 5.33 -1.94 -20.45
N HIS A 2 5.73 -0.67 -20.31
CA HIS A 2 5.40 0.11 -19.12
C HIS A 2 3.89 0.35 -19.15
N LYS A 3 3.13 -0.31 -18.27
CA LYS A 3 1.73 0.07 -18.03
C LYS A 3 1.76 1.47 -17.45
N THR A 4 1.53 2.47 -18.30
CA THR A 4 1.29 3.85 -17.90
C THR A 4 0.23 3.85 -16.81
N PHE A 5 0.55 4.50 -15.69
CA PHE A 5 -0.42 4.82 -14.65
C PHE A 5 -1.64 5.46 -15.30
N ASP A 6 -2.83 5.00 -14.93
CA ASP A 6 -4.04 5.74 -15.28
C ASP A 6 -3.98 7.09 -14.53
N SER A 7 -4.27 8.19 -15.22
CA SER A 7 -4.19 9.55 -14.64
C SER A 7 -5.05 9.70 -13.39
N VAL A 8 -6.11 8.91 -13.28
CA VAL A 8 -7.00 8.84 -12.12
C VAL A 8 -6.26 8.29 -10.89
N SER A 9 -5.42 7.27 -11.05
CA SER A 9 -4.63 6.67 -9.96
C SER A 9 -3.65 7.68 -9.34
N ASP A 10 -3.05 8.53 -10.17
CA ASP A 10 -2.10 9.57 -9.75
C ASP A 10 -2.80 10.67 -8.93
N GLU A 11 -3.98 11.11 -9.36
CA GLU A 11 -4.77 12.11 -8.63
C GLU A 11 -5.30 11.58 -7.29
N LEU A 12 -5.80 10.33 -7.24
CA LEU A 12 -6.22 9.68 -6.00
C LEU A 12 -5.06 9.58 -5.01
N PHE A 13 -3.87 9.20 -5.52
CA PHE A 13 -2.67 9.11 -4.71
C PHE A 13 -2.25 10.47 -4.16
N LYS A 14 -2.21 11.52 -5.00
CA LYS A 14 -1.91 12.89 -4.57
C LYS A 14 -2.87 13.37 -3.48
N ALA A 15 -4.17 13.18 -3.68
CA ALA A 15 -5.18 13.57 -2.71
C ALA A 15 -4.94 12.92 -1.34
N VAL A 16 -4.60 11.63 -1.36
CA VAL A 16 -4.34 10.83 -0.17
C VAL A 16 -3.03 11.22 0.54
N VAL A 17 -1.96 11.49 -0.22
CA VAL A 17 -0.71 12.05 0.32
C VAL A 17 -0.95 13.39 0.97
N ILE A 18 -1.72 14.28 0.32
CA ILE A 18 -2.05 15.59 0.85
C ILE A 18 -2.86 15.47 2.15
N ARG A 19 -3.92 14.65 2.16
CA ARG A 19 -4.74 14.41 3.37
C ARG A 19 -3.88 13.82 4.51
N THR A 20 -2.98 12.89 4.20
CA THR A 20 -2.08 12.29 5.21
C THR A 20 -1.06 13.28 5.75
N PHE A 21 -0.47 14.09 4.88
CA PHE A 21 0.43 15.17 5.28
C PHE A 21 -0.30 16.16 6.20
N GLN A 22 -1.52 16.58 5.84
CA GLN A 22 -2.35 17.47 6.65
C GLN A 22 -2.66 16.86 8.03
N ALA A 23 -3.06 15.58 8.08
CA ALA A 23 -3.28 14.87 9.33
C ALA A 23 -2.01 14.77 10.19
N SER A 24 -0.84 14.58 9.55
CA SER A 24 0.46 14.56 10.23
C SER A 24 0.83 15.95 10.76
N ALA A 25 0.54 17.01 9.99
CA ALA A 25 0.76 18.39 10.40
C ALA A 25 -0.09 18.77 11.62
N ALA A 26 -1.35 18.33 11.66
CA ALA A 26 -2.22 18.50 12.82
C ALA A 26 -1.69 17.82 14.10
N ARG A 27 -0.87 16.76 13.95
CA ARG A 27 -0.20 16.05 15.06
C ARG A 27 1.17 16.64 15.44
N GLY A 28 1.66 17.63 14.69
CA GLY A 28 2.89 18.37 14.98
C GLY A 28 4.12 17.90 14.20
N GLY A 29 5.20 18.69 14.33
CA GLY A 29 6.44 18.53 13.54
C GLY A 29 7.14 17.16 13.57
N PRO A 30 7.10 16.38 14.67
CA PRO A 30 7.64 15.02 14.67
C PRO A 30 6.89 14.06 13.73
N ALA A 31 5.56 14.14 13.69
CA ALA A 31 4.74 13.28 12.82
C ALA A 31 4.96 13.60 11.34
N VAL A 32 5.09 14.89 11.00
CA VAL A 32 5.45 15.33 9.64
C VAL A 32 6.82 14.81 9.23
N ARG A 33 7.83 14.89 10.11
CA ARG A 33 9.16 14.35 9.83
C ARG A 33 9.13 12.85 9.58
N GLN A 34 8.42 12.10 10.44
CA GLN A 34 8.27 10.65 10.25
C GLN A 34 7.61 10.31 8.90
N PHE A 35 6.59 11.06 8.49
CA PHE A 35 5.95 10.89 7.19
C PHE A 35 6.92 11.15 6.02
N ILE A 36 7.66 12.26 6.05
CA ILE A 36 8.65 12.62 5.02
C ILE A 36 9.79 11.59 4.96
N ASP A 37 10.32 11.18 6.11
CA ASP A 37 11.39 10.19 6.19
C ASP A 37 10.95 8.84 5.62
N THR A 38 9.69 8.46 5.86
CA THR A 38 9.08 7.27 5.26
C THR A 38 9.09 7.40 3.73
N LEU A 39 8.58 8.51 3.18
CA LEU A 39 8.56 8.72 1.72
C LEU A 39 9.96 8.67 1.09
N ARG A 40 10.96 9.29 1.73
CA ARG A 40 12.36 9.29 1.27
C ARG A 40 13.02 7.92 1.35
N ALA A 41 12.68 7.10 2.35
CA ALA A 41 13.17 5.73 2.41
C ALA A 41 12.70 4.92 1.18
N TYR A 42 11.43 5.10 0.79
CA TYR A 42 10.86 4.46 -0.40
C TYR A 42 11.48 4.89 -1.72
N GLU A 43 11.82 6.17 -1.89
CA GLU A 43 12.55 6.63 -3.08
C GLU A 43 13.88 5.91 -3.25
N ARG A 44 14.62 5.71 -2.15
CA ARG A 44 15.92 5.05 -2.20
C ARG A 44 15.81 3.55 -2.46
N GLU A 45 14.82 2.89 -1.88
CA GLU A 45 14.60 1.45 -2.07
C GLU A 45 14.08 1.11 -3.47
N ALA A 46 13.26 1.99 -4.08
CA ALA A 46 12.81 1.82 -5.47
C ALA A 46 13.94 1.92 -6.49
N SER A 47 15.01 2.66 -6.18
CA SER A 47 16.22 2.69 -7.00
C SER A 47 17.09 1.44 -6.85
N ALA A 48 16.81 0.57 -5.87
CA ALA A 48 17.59 -0.65 -5.57
C ALA A 48 16.83 -1.95 -5.91
N ALA A 49 15.51 -1.89 -6.11
CA ALA A 49 14.65 -3.03 -6.34
C ALA A 49 14.41 -3.29 -7.84
N ASP A 50 15.48 -3.56 -8.59
CA ASP A 50 15.41 -4.20 -9.92
C ASP A 50 15.84 -5.68 -9.86
N ALA A 51 16.04 -6.23 -8.66
CA ALA A 51 16.44 -7.63 -8.47
C ALA A 51 15.99 -8.15 -7.09
N ALA A 52 14.79 -8.70 -6.98
CA ALA A 52 14.48 -9.70 -5.96
C ALA A 52 13.18 -10.43 -6.31
N GLU A 53 13.34 -11.71 -6.54
CA GLU A 53 12.40 -12.63 -7.14
C GLU A 53 11.16 -12.93 -6.31
N THR A 54 10.10 -13.22 -7.06
CA THR A 54 8.97 -14.11 -6.77
C THR A 54 9.36 -15.29 -5.88
N SER A 55 8.85 -15.33 -4.65
CA SER A 55 8.77 -16.56 -3.87
C SER A 55 7.32 -17.09 -3.93
N PRO A 56 7.09 -18.33 -4.38
CA PRO A 56 5.75 -18.93 -4.40
C PRO A 56 5.39 -19.39 -2.99
N TRP A 57 4.33 -18.84 -2.42
CA TRP A 57 3.81 -19.29 -1.13
C TRP A 57 2.79 -20.41 -1.35
N THR A 58 3.01 -21.52 -0.64
CA THR A 58 2.22 -22.75 -0.69
C THR A 58 0.88 -22.58 0.03
N ASP A 59 -0.15 -23.12 -0.61
CA ASP A 59 -1.57 -23.16 -0.25
C ASP A 59 -1.83 -23.88 1.10
N GLU A 60 -2.51 -23.21 2.03
CA GLU A 60 -3.31 -23.86 3.06
C GLU A 60 -4.64 -23.11 3.25
N SER A 61 -5.69 -23.61 2.58
CA SER A 61 -7.09 -23.67 3.01
C SER A 61 -7.59 -22.54 3.94
N GLY A 62 -7.93 -21.39 3.34
CA GLY A 62 -8.70 -20.30 3.96
C GLY A 62 -9.82 -19.80 3.03
N PRO A 63 -10.76 -18.95 3.52
CA PRO A 63 -11.83 -18.34 2.69
C PRO A 63 -11.22 -17.65 1.45
N PRO A 64 -11.97 -17.45 0.35
CA PRO A 64 -11.42 -17.05 -0.94
C PRO A 64 -10.49 -15.85 -0.79
N CYS A 65 -9.20 -16.17 -0.81
CA CYS A 65 -8.12 -15.23 -0.63
C CYS A 65 -7.90 -14.57 -1.98
N SER A 66 -8.47 -13.38 -2.18
CA SER A 66 -8.26 -12.65 -3.42
C SER A 66 -6.82 -12.15 -3.49
N ILE A 67 -6.15 -12.45 -4.59
CA ILE A 67 -4.86 -11.83 -4.92
C ILE A 67 -5.11 -10.34 -5.08
N CYS A 68 -4.30 -9.55 -4.38
CA CYS A 68 -4.32 -8.09 -4.42
C CYS A 68 -2.92 -7.58 -4.70
N ARG A 69 -2.84 -6.32 -5.13
CA ARG A 69 -1.56 -5.69 -5.44
C ARG A 69 -1.48 -4.33 -4.75
N ILE A 70 -0.49 -4.18 -3.89
CA ILE A 70 -0.15 -2.88 -3.30
C ILE A 70 0.63 -2.11 -4.36
N ARG A 71 0.12 -0.94 -4.76
CA ARG A 71 0.82 -0.04 -5.67
C ARG A 71 1.33 1.20 -4.95
N LEU A 72 2.59 1.49 -5.24
CA LEU A 72 3.29 2.67 -4.76
C LEU A 72 3.45 3.67 -5.91
N TRP A 73 3.58 4.93 -5.53
CA TRP A 73 3.70 6.08 -6.44
C TRP A 73 4.98 6.11 -7.27
N ASN A 74 6.03 5.46 -6.79
CA ASN A 74 7.29 5.27 -7.50
C ASN A 74 7.19 4.17 -8.58
N GLY A 75 5.99 3.61 -8.81
CA GLY A 75 5.77 2.52 -9.75
C GLY A 75 6.06 1.13 -9.20
N CYS A 76 6.60 1.02 -7.97
CA CYS A 76 6.76 -0.26 -7.31
C CYS A 76 5.40 -0.87 -7.00
N ALA A 77 5.32 -2.20 -7.09
CA ALA A 77 4.13 -2.92 -6.71
C ALA A 77 4.48 -4.23 -6.01
N PHE A 78 3.71 -4.57 -4.99
CA PHE A 78 3.89 -5.77 -4.19
C PHE A 78 2.64 -6.62 -4.27
N ASP A 79 2.79 -7.89 -4.63
CA ASP A 79 1.69 -8.83 -4.58
C ASP A 79 1.41 -9.21 -3.11
N CYS A 80 0.14 -9.25 -2.74
CA CYS A 80 -0.31 -9.60 -1.40
C CYS A 80 -1.63 -10.36 -1.46
N ILE A 81 -1.98 -11.03 -0.37
CA ILE A 81 -3.23 -11.77 -0.25
C ILE A 81 -4.19 -11.02 0.65
N LEU A 82 -5.41 -10.80 0.18
CA LEU A 82 -6.50 -10.25 0.99
C LEU A 82 -7.14 -11.36 1.80
N SER A 83 -6.96 -11.31 3.12
CA SER A 83 -7.43 -12.35 4.06
C SER A 83 -8.72 -11.99 4.80
N ASP A 84 -9.03 -10.70 4.90
CA ASP A 84 -10.26 -10.18 5.51
C ASP A 84 -10.53 -8.79 4.93
N ARG A 85 -11.79 -8.51 4.57
CA ARG A 85 -12.22 -7.23 3.98
C ARG A 85 -13.55 -6.82 4.57
N THR A 86 -13.58 -5.65 5.18
CA THR A 86 -14.81 -4.92 5.50
C THR A 86 -14.96 -3.72 4.54
N ARG A 87 -16.04 -2.95 4.67
CA ARG A 87 -16.20 -1.70 3.91
C ARG A 87 -15.14 -0.64 4.25
N LYS A 88 -14.54 -0.69 5.44
CA LYS A 88 -13.63 0.36 5.95
C LYS A 88 -12.19 -0.11 6.14
N SER A 89 -11.96 -1.41 6.15
CA SER A 89 -10.66 -1.97 6.49
C SER A 89 -10.43 -3.28 5.77
N ALA A 90 -9.16 -3.68 5.72
CA ALA A 90 -8.77 -4.99 5.25
C ALA A 90 -7.52 -5.50 5.98
N ARG A 91 -7.30 -6.80 5.88
CA ARG A 91 -6.08 -7.45 6.34
C ARG A 91 -5.35 -8.09 5.17
N LEU A 92 -4.10 -7.67 4.97
CA LEU A 92 -3.25 -8.13 3.89
C LEU A 92 -2.14 -9.02 4.44
N LEU A 93 -1.94 -10.18 3.81
CA LEU A 93 -0.82 -11.07 4.03
C LEU A 93 0.25 -10.80 2.97
N LEU A 94 1.50 -10.64 3.39
CA LEU A 94 2.62 -10.35 2.51
C LEU A 94 3.95 -10.72 3.17
N GLY A 95 4.95 -11.07 2.37
CA GLY A 95 6.24 -11.55 2.87
C GLY A 95 7.09 -10.49 3.57
N GLN A 96 6.90 -9.19 3.25
CA GLN A 96 7.72 -8.11 3.80
C GLN A 96 6.89 -6.87 4.21
N PRO A 97 6.09 -6.94 5.31
CA PRO A 97 5.27 -5.82 5.82
C PRO A 97 6.02 -4.53 6.12
N SER A 98 7.30 -4.62 6.50
CA SER A 98 8.14 -3.45 6.80
C SER A 98 8.45 -2.61 5.57
N ARG A 99 8.40 -3.20 4.37
CA ARG A 99 8.60 -2.54 3.08
C ARG A 99 7.31 -1.93 2.51
N ILE A 100 6.22 -1.90 3.27
CA ILE A 100 5.00 -1.24 2.82
C ILE A 100 4.86 0.13 3.50
N PRO A 101 4.72 1.22 2.71
CA PRO A 101 4.58 2.55 3.27
C PRO A 101 3.32 2.65 4.11
N CYS A 102 3.28 3.64 4.99
CA CYS A 102 2.09 3.88 5.79
C CYS A 102 0.86 4.21 4.95
N VAL A 103 1.02 4.61 3.69
CA VAL A 103 -0.06 4.98 2.78
C VAL A 103 0.28 4.51 1.36
N PHE A 104 -0.70 3.92 0.68
CA PHE A 104 -0.56 3.33 -0.65
C PHE A 104 -1.92 3.16 -1.33
N THR A 105 -1.91 2.72 -2.58
CA THR A 105 -3.12 2.31 -3.31
C THR A 105 -3.20 0.79 -3.35
N LEU A 106 -4.32 0.20 -2.94
CA LEU A 106 -4.57 -1.23 -3.04
C LEU A 106 -5.41 -1.53 -4.28
N GLU A 107 -4.92 -2.42 -5.15
CA GLU A 107 -5.70 -3.03 -6.23
C GLU A 107 -6.26 -4.37 -5.76
N ILE A 108 -7.58 -4.56 -5.91
CA ILE A 108 -8.28 -5.77 -5.47
C ILE A 108 -8.81 -6.54 -6.69
N GLY A 109 -8.35 -7.78 -6.88
CA GLY A 109 -8.77 -8.64 -7.98
C GLY A 109 -8.17 -8.26 -9.34
N GLU A 110 -8.79 -8.72 -10.42
CA GLU A 110 -8.37 -8.43 -11.82
C GLU A 110 -8.96 -7.13 -12.38
N GLY A 111 -9.83 -6.46 -11.62
CA GLY A 111 -10.53 -5.24 -12.04
C GLY A 111 -9.73 -3.95 -11.78
N PRO A 112 -10.23 -2.80 -12.26
CA PRO A 112 -9.62 -1.49 -12.01
C PRO A 112 -9.92 -0.96 -10.59
N GLU A 113 -10.43 -1.79 -9.67
CA GLU A 113 -10.79 -1.35 -8.32
C GLU A 113 -9.52 -0.97 -7.55
N GLN A 114 -9.30 0.33 -7.42
CA GLN A 114 -8.19 0.92 -6.68
C GLN A 114 -8.73 1.64 -5.44
N CYS A 115 -8.31 1.19 -4.27
CA CYS A 115 -8.70 1.76 -3.00
C CYS A 115 -7.47 2.36 -2.32
N PRO A 116 -7.39 3.68 -2.14
CA PRO A 116 -6.35 4.26 -1.30
C PRO A 116 -6.50 3.77 0.12
N ALA A 117 -5.38 3.45 0.75
CA ALA A 117 -5.37 2.84 2.06
C ALA A 117 -4.20 3.36 2.90
N ARG A 118 -4.38 3.30 4.22
CA ARG A 118 -3.31 3.53 5.18
C ARG A 118 -3.11 2.31 6.06
N VAL A 119 -1.88 2.09 6.51
CA VAL A 119 -1.54 1.05 7.48
C VAL A 119 -2.00 1.49 8.87
N ALA A 120 -2.90 0.72 9.47
CA ALA A 120 -3.35 0.88 10.85
C ALA A 120 -2.43 0.16 11.85
N TRP A 121 -1.94 -1.03 11.47
CA TRP A 121 -1.02 -1.82 12.29
C TRP A 121 -0.19 -2.77 11.42
N ARG A 122 0.95 -3.22 11.95
CA ARG A 122 1.87 -4.18 11.28
C ARG A 122 2.19 -5.34 12.22
N ARG A 123 2.29 -6.54 11.65
CA ARG A 123 2.86 -7.74 12.30
C ARG A 123 3.83 -8.40 11.32
N GLN A 124 4.39 -9.54 11.71
CA GLN A 124 5.51 -10.18 11.02
C GLN A 124 5.24 -10.44 9.53
N ASN A 125 4.07 -10.96 9.17
CA ASN A 125 3.69 -11.32 7.79
C ASN A 125 2.35 -10.71 7.34
N GLU A 126 1.83 -9.75 8.10
CA GLU A 126 0.52 -9.15 7.82
C GLU A 126 0.48 -7.66 8.20
N ILE A 127 -0.36 -6.92 7.48
CA ILE A 127 -0.72 -5.55 7.82
C ILE A 127 -2.24 -5.42 7.88
N GLY A 128 -2.71 -4.65 8.87
CA GLY A 128 -4.07 -4.14 8.87
C GLY A 128 -4.09 -2.78 8.22
N ILE A 129 -5.06 -2.58 7.33
CA ILE A 129 -5.23 -1.34 6.58
C ILE A 129 -6.61 -0.76 6.81
N GLU A 130 -6.71 0.55 6.67
CA GLU A 130 -7.96 1.29 6.59
C GLU A 130 -8.08 1.90 5.21
N PHE A 131 -9.24 1.72 4.57
CA PHE A 131 -9.57 2.38 3.32
C PHE A 131 -9.82 3.86 3.57
N LEU A 132 -9.22 4.70 2.73
CA LEU A 132 -9.40 6.13 2.75
C LEU A 132 -10.53 6.48 1.79
N GLU A 133 -11.57 7.12 2.30
CA GLU A 133 -12.61 7.70 1.46
C GLU A 133 -11.99 8.81 0.62
N VAL A 134 -12.22 8.73 -0.70
CA VAL A 134 -11.91 9.80 -1.63
C VAL A 134 -13.24 10.36 -2.09
N ASP A 135 -13.54 11.57 -1.63
CA ASP A 135 -14.72 12.35 -2.05
C ASP A 135 -14.47 13.01 -3.41
#